data_AF-X1VNV8-F1
#
_entry.id   AF-X1VNV8-F1
#
_cell.length_a   1.000
_cell.length_b   1.000
_cell.length_c   1.000
_cell.angle_alpha   90.00
_cell.angle_beta   90.00
_cell.angle_gamma   90.00
#
_symmetry.space_group_name_H-M   'P 1'
#
loop_
_entity.id
_entity.type
_entity.pdbx_description
1 polymer ?
#
loop_
_entity_poly.entity_id
_entity_poly.type
_entity_poly.pdbx_seq_one_letter_code
_entity_poly.pdbx_strand_id
1 'polypeptide(L)' 'MSAAGFRVRGFRPEDIERVMQINAACLPENYSSYFYRDLHQRYPETFLVADVDDTVQGYIMCRIERGWSKIGK' A
#
# COMPACT_ATOMS: atom_id res chain seq x y z
N MET A 1 -16.17 21.05 16.04
CA MET A 1 -15.44 19.78 15.86
C MET A 1 -15.88 19.21 14.51
N SER A 2 -15.09 19.39 13.45
CA SER A 2 -15.32 18.60 12.23
C SER A 2 -15.02 17.15 12.58
N ALA A 3 -15.86 16.21 12.13
CA ALA A 3 -15.57 14.78 12.28
C ALA A 3 -14.13 14.54 11.79
N ALA A 4 -13.31 13.86 12.59
CA ALA A 4 -11.94 13.50 12.21
C ALA A 4 -12.05 12.55 11.00
N GLY A 5 -11.99 13.12 9.80
CA GLY A 5 -12.13 12.41 8.54
C GLY A 5 -10.77 11.93 8.07
N PHE A 6 -10.75 10.83 7.33
CA PHE A 6 -9.59 10.39 6.58
C PHE A 6 -9.83 10.61 5.09
N ARG A 7 -8.76 10.86 4.33
CA ARG A 7 -8.76 10.89 2.87
C ARG A 7 -8.12 9.61 2.36
N VAL A 8 -8.82 8.87 1.52
CA VAL A 8 -8.21 7.77 0.75
C VAL A 8 -7.57 8.36 -0.50
N ARG A 9 -6.30 8.05 -0.73
CA ARG A 9 -5.56 8.49 -1.93
C ARG A 9 -4.57 7.42 -2.37
N GLY A 10 -4.04 7.57 -3.58
CA GLY A 10 -2.92 6.78 -4.05
C GLY A 10 -1.69 6.98 -3.15
N PHE A 11 -0.95 5.89 -2.95
CA PHE A 11 0.39 5.93 -2.36
C PHE A 11 1.33 6.83 -3.17
N ARG A 12 2.24 7.51 -2.48
CA ARG A 12 3.35 8.25 -3.07
C ARG A 12 4.68 7.75 -2.51
N PRO A 13 5.80 7.86 -3.26
CA PRO A 13 7.11 7.41 -2.79
C PRO A 13 7.51 7.97 -1.42
N GLU A 14 7.05 9.17 -1.06
CA GLU A 14 7.29 9.82 0.23
C GLU A 14 6.58 9.12 1.40
N ASP A 15 5.50 8.38 1.14
CA ASP A 15 4.73 7.66 2.17
C ASP A 15 5.44 6.36 2.64
N ILE A 16 6.51 5.92 1.97
CA ILE A 16 7.09 4.58 2.13
C ILE A 16 7.55 4.27 3.55
N GLU A 17 8.20 5.24 4.21
CA GLU A 17 8.71 5.04 5.56
C GLU A 17 7.56 4.83 6.54
N ARG A 18 6.49 5.63 6.40
CA ARG A 18 5.31 5.53 7.26
C ARG A 18 4.54 4.23 7.02
N VAL A 19 4.39 3.80 5.77
CA VAL A 19 3.78 2.50 5.43
C VAL A 19 4.58 1.34 6.02
N MET A 20 5.91 1.35 5.89
CA MET A 20 6.76 0.31 6.46
C MET A 20 6.69 0.27 7.99
N GLN A 21 6.60 1.43 8.66
CA GLN A 21 6.38 1.51 10.10
C GLN A 21 5.02 0.91 10.52
N ILE A 22 3.95 1.20 9.78
CA ILE A 22 2.62 0.61 10.03
C ILE A 22 2.68 -0.91 9.87
N ASN A 23 3.28 -1.39 8.78
CA ASN A 23 3.43 -2.82 8.52
C ASN A 23 4.15 -3.52 9.69
N ALA A 24 5.31 -3.00 10.11
CA ALA A 24 6.09 -3.58 11.19
C ALA A 24 5.36 -3.58 12.55
N ALA A 25 4.49 -2.59 12.78
CA ALA A 25 3.71 -2.49 14.00
C ALA A 25 2.48 -3.41 14.02
N CYS A 26 1.90 -3.70 12.85
CA CYS A 26 0.60 -4.38 12.75
C CYS A 26 0.70 -5.82 12.21
N LEU A 27 1.77 -6.18 11.51
CA LEU A 27 1.95 -7.46 10.83
C LEU A 27 3.33 -8.07 11.14
N PRO A 28 3.44 -9.40 11.25
CA PRO A 28 4.73 -10.06 11.44
C PRO A 28 5.59 -10.10 10.16
N GLU A 29 4.98 -10.01 8.97
CA GLU A 29 5.67 -10.08 7.68
C GLU A 29 6.28 -8.73 7.29
N ASN A 30 7.61 -8.59 7.36
CA ASN A 30 8.31 -7.38 6.94
C ASN A 30 8.89 -7.52 5.52
N TYR A 31 8.52 -6.60 4.64
CA TYR A 31 9.02 -6.52 3.27
C TYR A 31 10.13 -5.47 3.11
N SER A 32 11.00 -5.64 2.12
CA SER A 32 11.98 -4.62 1.76
C SER A 32 11.30 -3.42 1.10
N SER A 33 11.89 -2.22 1.23
CA SER A 33 11.40 -1.00 0.54
C SER A 33 11.30 -1.18 -0.98
N TYR A 34 12.18 -2.00 -1.56
CA TYR A 34 12.14 -2.37 -2.98
C TYR A 34 10.82 -3.05 -3.36
N PHE A 35 10.28 -3.95 -2.52
CA PHE A 35 9.04 -4.67 -2.81
C PHE A 35 7.84 -3.73 -2.93
N TYR A 36 7.69 -2.77 -2.01
CA TYR A 36 6.64 -1.75 -2.07
C TYR A 36 6.75 -0.90 -3.34
N ARG A 37 7.98 -0.45 -3.67
CA ARG A 37 8.24 0.38 -4.85
C ARG A 37 7.97 -0.36 -6.15
N ASP A 38 8.37 -1.62 -6.23
CA ASP A 38 8.15 -2.47 -7.40
C ASP A 38 6.65 -2.68 -7.68
N LEU A 39 5.86 -2.96 -6.63
CA LEU A 39 4.41 -3.09 -6.77
C LEU A 39 3.74 -1.77 -7.18
N HIS A 40 4.13 -0.65 -6.55
CA HIS A 40 3.62 0.67 -6.91
C HIS A 40 3.95 1.03 -8.36
N GLN A 41 5.18 0.76 -8.82
CA GLN A 41 5.60 1.06 -10.19
C GLN A 41 4.81 0.26 -11.23
N ARG A 42 4.46 -0.99 -10.93
CA ARG A 42 3.73 -1.88 -11.85
C ARG A 42 2.22 -1.64 -11.83
N TYR A 43 1.64 -1.40 -10.64
CA TYR A 43 0.19 -1.32 -10.41
C TYR A 43 -0.18 -0.17 -9.46
N PRO A 44 0.07 1.10 -9.84
CA PRO A 44 -0.04 2.25 -8.94
C PRO A 44 -1.44 2.44 -8.36
N GLU A 45 -2.49 2.18 -9.14
CA GLU A 45 -3.89 2.33 -8.72
C GLU A 45 -4.30 1.32 -7.64
N THR A 46 -3.50 0.28 -7.43
CA THR A 46 -3.80 -0.80 -6.48
C THR A 46 -3.12 -0.60 -5.12
N PHE A 47 -2.40 0.51 -4.95
CA PHE A 47 -1.73 0.87 -3.72
C PHE A 47 -2.34 2.17 -3.18
N LEU A 48 -3.17 2.06 -2.15
CA LEU A 48 -3.88 3.16 -1.54
C LEU A 48 -3.46 3.35 -0.09
N VAL A 49 -3.56 4.59 0.39
CA VAL A 49 -3.31 4.99 1.78
C VAL A 49 -4.49 5.76 2.35
N ALA A 50 -4.71 5.61 3.65
CA ALA A 50 -5.59 6.46 4.44
C ALA A 50 -4.76 7.55 5.11
N ASP A 51 -5.04 8.79 4.74
CA ASP A 51 -4.36 10.02 5.17
C ASP A 51 -5.25 10.77 6.17
N VAL A 52 -4.69 11.08 7.34
CA VAL A 52 -5.30 11.91 8.39
C VAL A 52 -4.30 12.99 8.73
N ASP A 53 -4.67 14.26 8.50
CA ASP A 53 -3.81 15.43 8.75
C ASP A 53 -2.40 15.28 8.14
N ASP A 54 -2.35 14.92 6.85
CA ASP A 54 -1.13 14.68 6.06
C ASP A 54 -0.23 13.55 6.60
N THR A 55 -0.77 12.72 7.49
CA THR A 55 -0.10 11.54 8.04
C THR A 55 -0.83 10.28 7.60
N VAL A 56 -0.08 9.33 7.00
CA VAL A 56 -0.63 8.02 6.66
C VAL A 56 -0.89 7.23 7.96
N GLN A 57 -2.12 6.74 8.12
CA GLN A 57 -2.56 5.93 9.26
C GLN A 57 -2.97 4.50 8.88
N GLY A 58 -3.07 4.21 7.58
CA GLY A 58 -3.34 2.87 7.07
C GLY A 58 -3.03 2.78 5.58
N TYR A 59 -2.89 1.56 5.08
CA TYR A 59 -2.65 1.32 3.66
C TYR A 59 -3.25 -0.01 3.21
N ILE A 60 -3.44 -0.14 1.91
CA ILE A 60 -3.67 -1.41 1.22
C ILE A 60 -2.74 -1.47 0.01
N MET A 61 -2.05 -2.59 -0.14
CA MET A 61 -1.13 -2.84 -1.24
C MET A 61 -1.46 -4.19 -1.86
N CYS A 62 -1.98 -4.19 -3.08
CA CYS A 62 -2.29 -5.41 -3.79
C CYS A 62 -1.11 -5.86 -4.67
N ARG A 63 -0.89 -7.18 -4.71
CA ARG A 63 -0.03 -7.82 -5.71
C ARG A 63 -0.91 -8.46 -6.77
N ILE A 64 -0.72 -8.08 -8.03
CA ILE A 64 -1.41 -8.71 -9.16
C ILE A 64 -0.56 -9.87 -9.68
N GLU A 65 -1.13 -11.07 -9.68
CA GLU A 65 -0.48 -12.29 -10.15
C GLU A 65 -1.26 -12.88 -11.34
N ARG A 66 -0.53 -13.37 -12.35
CA ARG A 66 -1.12 -14.14 -13.45
C ARG A 66 -0.75 -15.60 -13.28
N GLY A 67 -1.73 -16.43 -12.91
CA GLY A 67 -1.58 -17.89 -12.86
C GLY A 67 -1.79 -18.56 -14.23
N TRP A 68 -1.21 -19.74 -14.41
CA TRP A 68 -1.37 -20.58 -15.62
C TRP A 68 -2.64 -21.45 -15.61
N SER A 69 -3.67 -21.07 -14.85
CA SER A 69 -4.95 -21.81 -14.79
C SER A 69 -5.75 -21.80 -16.10
N LYS A 70 -5.20 -21.24 -17.19
CA LYS A 70 -5.79 -21.23 -18.55
C LYS A 70 -4.87 -21.74 -19.67
N ILE A 71 -3.72 -22.34 -19.37
CA ILE A 71 -2.95 -23.06 -20.41
C ILE A 71 -3.58 -24.45 -20.56
N GLY A 72 -4.52 -24.58 -21.50
CA GLY A 72 -5.16 -25.87 -21.81
C GLY A 72 -6.69 -25.87 -21.97
N LYS A 73 -7.35 -24.72 -22.14
CA LYS A 73 -8.69 -24.67 -22.75
C LYS A 73 -8.60 -24.07 -24.15
#